data_AF-A0A8C5MA15-F1
#
_entry.id   AF-A0A8C5MA15-F1
#
_cell.length_a   1.000
_cell.length_b   1.000
_cell.length_c   1.000
_cell.angle_alpha   90.00
_cell.angle_beta   90.00
_cell.angle_gamma   90.00
#
_symmetry.space_group_name_H-M   'P 1'
#
loop_
_entity.id
_entity.type
_entity.pdbx_description
1 polymer ?
#
loop_
_entity_poly.entity_id
_entity_poly.type
_entity_poly.pdbx_seq_one_letter_code
_entity_poly.pdbx_strand_id
1 'polypeptide(L)' 'MLAEPIDCAEIWKSAEIYGLYKQATVGDINIDSPGLLDLKGKAKCDARNSKKGLSEEDSMTVYVSKAHELIEI' A
#
# COMPACT_ATOMS: atom_id res chain seq x y z
N MET A 1 -17.25 6.16 22.20
CA MET A 1 -16.58 6.39 20.90
C MET A 1 -15.08 6.35 21.14
N LEU A 2 -14.54 5.16 21.39
CA LEU A 2 -13.10 4.95 21.45
C LEU A 2 -12.76 4.20 20.17
N ALA A 3 -11.98 4.82 19.29
CA ALA A 3 -11.44 4.13 18.13
C ALA A 3 -10.53 3.01 18.65
N GLU A 4 -10.82 1.78 18.24
CA GLU A 4 -10.05 0.61 18.66
C GLU A 4 -8.59 0.74 18.20
N PRO A 5 -7.61 0.16 18.92
CA PRO A 5 -6.21 0.19 18.50
C PRO A 5 -6.12 -0.42 17.11
N ILE A 6 -5.67 0.39 16.14
CA ILE A 6 -5.55 -0.04 14.76
C ILE A 6 -4.48 -1.13 14.74
N ASP A 7 -4.91 -2.36 14.48
CA ASP A 7 -4.04 -3.51 14.36
C ASP A 7 -2.98 -3.27 13.26
N CYS A 8 -1.72 -3.59 13.55
CA CYS A 8 -0.62 -3.39 12.59
C CYS A 8 -0.85 -4.17 11.28
N ALA A 9 -1.57 -5.29 11.31
CA ALA A 9 -1.94 -6.07 10.14
C ALA A 9 -3.02 -5.37 9.29
N GLU A 10 -3.96 -4.65 9.90
CA GLU A 10 -4.95 -3.83 9.19
C GLU A 10 -4.27 -2.68 8.43
N ILE A 11 -3.27 -2.04 9.07
CA ILE A 11 -2.46 -1.00 8.43
C ILE A 11 -1.75 -1.58 7.20
N TRP A 12 -1.18 -2.77 7.32
CA TRP A 12 -0.42 -3.40 6.24
C TRP A 12 -1.29 -3.79 5.04
N LYS A 13 -2.46 -4.40 5.27
CA LYS A 13 -3.44 -4.70 4.20
C LYS A 13 -3.81 -3.44 3.40
N SER A 14 -4.06 -2.34 4.11
CA SER A 14 -4.39 -1.06 3.47
C SER A 14 -3.20 -0.45 2.70
N ALA A 15 -1.97 -0.70 3.17
CA ALA A 15 -0.75 -0.18 2.55
C ALA A 15 -0.38 -0.93 1.27
N GLU A 16 -0.60 -2.24 1.19
CA GLU A 16 -0.33 -3.04 -0.02
C GLU A 16 -1.21 -2.61 -1.20
N ILE A 17 -2.53 -2.55 -0.99
CA ILE A 17 -3.48 -2.10 -2.01
C ILE A 17 -3.21 -0.65 -2.41
N TYR A 18 -2.91 0.22 -1.44
CA TYR A 18 -2.50 1.59 -1.71
C TYR A 18 -1.23 1.66 -2.57
N GLY A 19 -0.20 0.87 -2.23
CA GLY A 19 1.06 0.83 -2.96
C GLY A 19 0.86 0.41 -4.42
N LEU A 20 0.09 -0.65 -4.64
CA LEU A 20 -0.26 -1.16 -5.98
C LEU A 20 -1.07 -0.13 -6.78
N TYR A 21 -2.07 0.50 -6.17
CA TYR A 21 -2.86 1.56 -6.81
C TYR A 21 -1.99 2.76 -7.22
N LYS A 22 -1.07 3.20 -6.34
CA LYS A 22 -0.18 4.33 -6.64
C LYS A 22 0.86 3.98 -7.68
N GLN A 23 1.37 2.75 -7.70
CA GLN A 23 2.29 2.28 -8.74
C GLN A 23 1.57 2.21 -10.09
N ALA A 24 0.32 1.72 -10.13
CA ALA A 24 -0.49 1.61 -11.34
C ALA A 24 -1.03 2.95 -11.90
N THR A 25 -0.90 4.06 -11.16
CA THR A 25 -1.46 5.37 -11.60
C THR A 25 -0.41 6.46 -11.70
N VAL A 26 0.61 6.40 -10.84
CA VAL A 26 1.68 7.41 -10.76
C VAL A 26 3.03 6.82 -11.16
N GLY A 27 3.15 5.50 -11.23
CA GLY A 27 4.44 4.83 -11.42
C GLY A 27 5.34 4.93 -10.19
N ASP A 28 6.64 4.78 -10.45
CA ASP A 28 7.68 4.69 -9.43
C ASP A 28 7.65 5.86 -8.42
N ILE A 29 7.91 5.52 -7.17
CA ILE A 29 7.98 6.49 -6.08
C ILE A 29 9.26 7.34 -6.20
N ASN A 30 9.09 8.66 -6.13
CA ASN A 30 10.16 9.67 -6.16
C ASN A 30 10.13 10.60 -4.93
N ILE A 31 9.52 10.16 -3.83
CA ILE A 31 9.37 10.93 -2.58
C ILE A 31 10.13 10.23 -1.46
N ASP A 32 10.79 11.03 -0.61
CA ASP A 32 11.50 10.56 0.56
C ASP A 32 10.56 9.96 1.61
N SER A 33 11.06 8.97 2.34
CA SER A 33 10.29 8.25 3.35
C SER A 33 9.91 9.19 4.51
N PRO A 34 8.64 9.20 4.95
CA PRO A 34 8.20 10.05 6.05
C PRO A 34 8.87 9.67 7.38
N GLY A 35 8.99 10.66 8.28
CA GLY A 35 9.69 10.50 9.55
C GLY A 35 9.07 9.45 10.49
N LEU A 36 9.87 8.95 11.44
CA LEU A 36 9.56 7.82 12.33
C LEU A 36 8.26 7.96 13.15
N LEU A 37 7.77 9.19 13.33
CA LEU A 37 6.53 9.49 14.06
C LEU A 37 5.26 9.20 13.25
N ASP A 38 5.35 9.05 11.92
CA ASP A 38 4.24 8.67 11.05
C ASP A 38 4.37 7.22 10.57
N LEU A 39 4.00 6.29 11.46
CA LEU A 39 4.04 4.85 11.17
C LEU A 39 3.17 4.46 9.97
N LYS A 40 2.03 5.16 9.78
CA LYS A 40 1.10 4.89 8.67
C LYS A 40 1.65 5.41 7.35
N GLY A 41 2.17 6.63 7.33
CA GLY A 41 2.83 7.18 6.15
C GLY A 41 4.05 6.34 5.77
N LYS A 42 4.84 5.90 6.75
CA LYS A 42 6.00 5.05 6.52
C LYS A 42 5.60 3.71 5.91
N ALA A 43 4.59 3.04 6.46
CA ALA A 43 4.10 1.78 5.92
C ALA A 43 3.61 1.91 4.47
N LYS A 44 2.86 2.98 4.15
CA LYS A 44 2.41 3.27 2.78
C LYS A 44 3.56 3.57 1.82
N CYS A 45 4.56 4.31 2.29
CA CYS A 45 5.75 4.64 1.52
C CYS A 45 6.58 3.39 1.24
N ASP A 46 6.81 2.56 2.27
CA ASP A 46 7.54 1.29 2.16
C ASP A 46 6.80 0.29 1.24
N ALA A 47 5.48 0.17 1.37
CA ALA A 47 4.66 -0.70 0.52
C ALA A 47 4.73 -0.28 -0.96
N ARG A 48 4.69 1.03 -1.25
CA ARG A 48 4.87 1.53 -2.62
C ARG A 48 6.30 1.33 -3.12
N ASN A 49 7.31 1.58 -2.28
CA ASN A 49 8.71 1.40 -2.64
C ASN A 49 9.06 -0.07 -2.93
N SER A 50 8.41 -1.01 -2.24
CA SER A 50 8.53 -2.45 -2.50
C SER A 50 7.96 -2.87 -3.87
N LYS A 51 7.18 -2.02 -4.55
CA LYS A 51 6.61 -2.28 -5.88
C LYS A 51 7.31 -1.50 -6.98
N LYS A 52 8.41 -0.81 -6.66
CA LYS A 52 9.21 -0.07 -7.63
C LYS A 52 9.68 -0.98 -8.76
N GLY A 53 9.57 -0.51 -10.00
CA GLY A 53 9.92 -1.28 -11.20
C GLY A 53 8.84 -2.25 -11.68
N LEU A 54 7.69 -2.37 -11.01
CA LEU A 54 6.52 -2.98 -11.65
C LEU A 54 6.00 -2.05 -12.75
N SER A 55 5.65 -2.65 -13.90
CA SER A 55 4.90 -1.97 -14.95
C SER A 55 3.50 -1.61 -14.45
N GLU A 56 2.87 -0.65 -15.12
CA GLU A 56 1.50 -0.21 -14.83
C GLU A 56 0.51 -1.39 -14.93
N GLU A 57 0.63 -2.18 -16.01
CA GLU A 57 -0.25 -3.31 -16.31
C GLU A 57 -0.10 -4.46 -15.30
N ASP A 58 1.14 -4.77 -14.89
CA ASP A 58 1.44 -5.74 -13.83
C ASP A 58 0.87 -5.27 -12.49
N SER A 59 0.99 -3.97 -12.19
CA SER A 59 0.50 -3.39 -10.95
C SER A 59 -1.03 -3.49 -10.85
N MET A 60 -1.75 -3.25 -11.95
CA MET A 60 -3.21 -3.42 -12.02
C MET A 60 -3.61 -4.88 -11.85
N THR A 61 -2.90 -5.80 -12.49
CA THR A 61 -3.20 -7.25 -12.38
C THR A 61 -3.06 -7.73 -10.94
N VAL A 62 -1.96 -7.37 -10.27
CA VAL A 62 -1.71 -7.72 -8.87
C VAL A 62 -2.71 -7.02 -7.94
N TYR A 63 -3.09 -5.76 -8.24
CA TYR A 63 -4.12 -5.03 -7.50
C TYR A 63 -5.46 -5.76 -7.50
N VAL A 64 -5.93 -6.20 -8.67
CA VAL A 64 -7.20 -6.93 -8.81
C VAL A 64 -7.14 -8.23 -8.02
N SER A 65 -6.06 -9.01 -8.18
CA SER A 65 -5.89 -10.26 -7.43
C SER A 65 -5.92 -10.03 -5.91
N LYS A 66 -5.26 -8.97 -5.41
CA LYS A 66 -5.24 -8.65 -3.99
C LYS A 66 -6.59 -8.12 -3.48
N ALA A 67 -7.30 -7.35 -4.30
CA ALA A 67 -8.64 -6.86 -3.97
C ALA A 67 -9.64 -8.02 -3.85
N HIS A 68 -9.55 -9.03 -4.71
CA HIS A 68 -10.36 -10.25 -4.59
C HIS A 68 -10.07 -10.99 -3.26
N GLU A 69 -8.81 -11.19 -2.91
CA GLU A 69 -8.41 -11.82 -1.63
C GLU A 69 -8.96 -11.07 -0.40
N LEU A 70 -9.03 -9.73 -0.47
CA LEU A 70 -9.52 -8.89 0.63
C LEU A 70 -11.05 -8.77 0.68
N ILE A 71 -11.76 -9.08 -0.40
CA ILE A 71 -13.23 -9.04 -0.43
C ILE A 71 -13.82 -10.39 0.01
N GLU A 72 -13.11 -11.50 -0.21
CA GLU A 72 -13.52 -12.84 0.25
C GLU A 72 -13.25 -13.07 1.74
N ILE A 73 -13.79 -12.18 2.58
CA ILE A 73 -13.79 -12.29 4.06
C ILE A 73 -15.09 -12.92 4.54
#